data_AF-A0A9D5VLB8-F1
#
_entry.id   AF-A0A9D5VLB8-F1
#
_cell.length_a   1.000
_cell.length_b   1.000
_cell.length_c   1.000
_cell.angle_alpha   90.00
_cell.angle_beta   90.00
_cell.angle_gamma   90.00
#
_symmetry.space_group_name_H-M   'P 1'
#
loop_
_entity.id
_entity.type
_entity.pdbx_description
1 polymer ?
#
loop_
_entity_poly.entity_id
_entity_poly.type
_entity_poly.pdbx_seq_one_letter_code
_entity_poly.pdbx_strand_id
1 'polypeptide(L)'
;MRELCFSPMLYFIIVHFLLLTRVHELIPLLSLLSLVKVGYLAFFLSYGVEMLVCQKQKRSKESNFLSLLLIMLLGYVACQLNFLRHTEELLKRYLFFMVTLFSIVAIINRNNSSKDVMALLIATIFASLVTGVQFLLVFITTVSKAIDRPKLETANGDPNLGGWIIGSSIPLCLYLMQRCRSKVAKLAWLLALLFLILSLLITFSRSAFLVMVLSLLLSSLFTKKSALLACLLVTAAVALVVVNPTNSERVDFLNIFKERTVVVLDQAYNFRVQSIATGMEFIAEFPLFGVGYEQSAYLMNRYVGMGPTIHNDSYAIHNGVVVAFAELGIIGGMFYLIPFVMVVAWSICRKQSLLMATLLFSVLMQMTVPMAYSYVSYFALVLGAILLPDHLKLQEKF
;
A
#
# COMPACT_ATOMS: atom_id res chain seq x y z
N MET A 1 10.25 7.57 -32.46
CA MET A 1 10.73 8.57 -31.47
C MET A 1 9.67 9.57 -31.02
N ARG A 2 8.71 10.02 -31.86
CA ARG A 2 7.63 10.95 -31.42
C ARG A 2 6.67 10.38 -30.35
N GLU A 3 6.63 9.06 -30.14
CA GLU A 3 5.69 8.43 -29.19
C GLU A 3 6.22 8.32 -27.75
N LEU A 4 7.53 8.44 -27.50
CA LEU A 4 8.10 8.14 -26.17
C LEU A 4 8.16 9.34 -25.22
N CYS A 5 8.29 10.58 -25.71
CA CYS A 5 8.56 11.73 -24.85
C CYS A 5 7.33 12.28 -24.10
N PHE A 6 6.12 11.79 -24.38
CA PHE A 6 4.89 12.31 -23.75
C PHE A 6 3.87 11.24 -23.37
N SER A 7 4.31 10.00 -23.10
CA SER A 7 3.36 9.00 -22.60
C SER A 7 3.00 9.34 -21.15
N PRO A 8 1.71 9.62 -20.84
CA PRO A 8 1.27 9.86 -19.46
C PRO A 8 1.66 8.69 -18.55
N MET A 9 1.70 7.48 -19.10
CA MET A 9 2.09 6.29 -18.35
C MET A 9 3.52 6.37 -17.80
N LEU A 10 4.46 6.89 -18.59
CA LEU A 10 5.84 7.03 -18.14
C LEU A 10 5.93 7.99 -16.95
N TYR A 11 5.23 9.13 -17.01
CA TYR A 11 5.17 10.08 -15.90
C TYR A 11 4.52 9.46 -14.67
N PHE A 12 3.44 8.70 -14.83
CA PHE A 12 2.80 8.01 -13.73
C PHE A 12 3.73 6.99 -13.07
N ILE A 13 4.44 6.17 -13.86
CA ILE A 13 5.43 5.21 -13.37
C ILE A 13 6.54 5.91 -12.59
N ILE A 14 7.08 7.02 -13.13
CA ILE A 14 8.14 7.79 -12.46
C ILE A 14 7.62 8.35 -11.14
N VAL A 15 6.45 8.98 -11.13
CA VAL A 15 5.84 9.53 -9.92
C VAL A 15 5.59 8.44 -8.88
N HIS A 16 5.00 7.32 -9.31
CA HIS A 16 4.76 6.15 -8.47
C HIS A 16 6.06 5.63 -7.84
N PHE A 17 7.11 5.48 -8.65
CA PHE A 17 8.42 5.06 -8.18
C PHE A 17 8.98 6.04 -7.15
N LEU A 18 8.98 7.33 -7.44
CA LEU A 18 9.50 8.37 -6.54
C LEU A 18 8.74 8.43 -5.21
N LEU A 19 7.43 8.15 -5.24
CA LEU A 19 6.58 8.10 -4.05
C LEU A 19 6.89 6.91 -3.15
N LEU A 20 6.99 5.72 -3.73
CA LEU A 20 7.25 4.50 -2.98
C LEU A 20 8.67 4.47 -2.40
N THR A 21 9.63 5.00 -3.14
CA THR A 21 11.04 5.00 -2.73
C THR A 21 11.41 6.20 -1.88
N ARG A 22 10.61 7.27 -1.89
CA ARG A 22 10.90 8.54 -1.23
C ARG A 22 12.35 9.00 -1.45
N VAL A 23 12.84 8.92 -2.69
CA VAL A 23 14.25 9.27 -3.04
C VAL A 23 14.66 10.66 -2.55
N HIS A 24 13.70 11.58 -2.42
CA HIS A 24 13.93 12.93 -1.91
C HIS A 24 14.48 12.98 -0.48
N GLU A 25 14.26 11.93 0.32
CA GLU A 25 14.84 11.82 1.65
C GLU A 25 16.28 11.30 1.61
N LEU A 26 16.65 10.54 0.58
CA LEU A 26 18.04 10.11 0.34
C LEU A 26 18.90 11.23 -0.26
N ILE A 27 18.30 12.06 -1.10
CA ILE A 27 18.96 13.16 -1.80
C ILE A 27 18.21 14.45 -1.46
N PRO A 28 18.59 15.16 -0.38
CA PRO A 28 17.87 16.34 0.10
C PRO A 28 17.65 17.41 -0.97
N LEU A 29 18.55 17.54 -1.96
CA LEU A 29 18.39 18.47 -3.08
C LEU A 29 17.09 18.22 -3.88
N LEU A 30 16.62 16.97 -3.97
CA LEU A 30 15.39 16.63 -4.68
C LEU A 30 14.14 17.04 -3.91
N SER A 31 14.23 17.26 -2.58
CA SER A 31 13.11 17.78 -1.79
C SER A 31 12.73 19.21 -2.22
N LEU A 32 13.71 19.99 -2.68
CA LEU A 32 13.49 21.36 -3.20
C LEU A 32 12.64 21.35 -4.48
N LEU A 33 12.77 20.31 -5.30
CA LEU A 33 12.14 20.25 -6.62
C LEU A 33 10.67 19.84 -6.57
N SER A 34 10.10 19.53 -5.40
CA SER A 34 8.72 19.02 -5.27
C SER A 34 8.39 17.98 -6.37
N LEU A 35 9.33 17.07 -6.66
CA LEU A 35 9.31 16.22 -7.88
C LEU A 35 8.00 15.47 -8.07
N VAL A 36 7.39 15.05 -6.96
CA VAL A 36 6.06 14.44 -6.93
C VAL A 36 5.01 15.37 -7.55
N LYS A 37 4.97 16.64 -7.13
CA LYS A 37 4.02 17.63 -7.66
C LYS A 37 4.26 17.90 -9.15
N VAL A 38 5.52 18.06 -9.54
CA VAL A 38 5.90 18.32 -10.94
C VAL A 38 5.52 17.13 -11.82
N GLY A 39 5.81 15.91 -11.37
CA GLY A 39 5.47 14.70 -12.11
C GLY A 39 3.96 14.50 -12.26
N TYR A 40 3.17 14.84 -11.23
CA TYR A 40 1.71 14.81 -11.34
C TYR A 40 1.17 15.87 -12.30
N LEU A 41 1.70 17.09 -12.26
CA LEU A 41 1.34 18.13 -13.21
C LEU A 41 1.64 17.69 -14.65
N ALA A 42 2.83 17.12 -14.89
CA ALA A 42 3.21 16.57 -16.18
C ALA A 42 2.29 15.41 -16.62
N PHE A 43 1.93 14.51 -15.69
CA PHE A 43 0.96 13.45 -15.93
C PHE A 43 -0.39 14.02 -16.40
N PHE A 44 -0.94 15.00 -15.69
CA PHE A 44 -2.23 15.57 -16.05
C PHE A 44 -2.21 16.35 -17.36
N LEU A 45 -1.16 17.14 -17.60
CA LEU A 45 -1.03 17.88 -18.85
C LEU A 45 -0.93 16.91 -20.04
N SER A 46 -0.09 15.87 -19.93
CA SER A 46 0.03 14.86 -20.99
C SER A 46 -1.27 14.08 -21.19
N TYR A 47 -1.97 13.69 -20.12
CA TYR A 47 -3.23 12.97 -20.23
C TYR A 47 -4.37 13.85 -20.76
N GLY A 48 -4.45 15.11 -20.32
CA GLY A 48 -5.42 16.08 -20.83
C GLY A 48 -5.27 16.30 -22.33
N VAL A 49 -4.02 16.43 -22.80
CA VAL A 49 -3.72 16.49 -24.24
C VAL A 49 -4.16 15.19 -24.94
N GLU A 50 -3.85 14.02 -24.39
CA GLU A 50 -4.27 12.73 -24.96
C GLU A 50 -5.81 12.64 -25.07
N MET A 51 -6.55 13.06 -24.05
CA MET A 51 -8.01 13.08 -24.05
C MET A 51 -8.61 14.03 -25.09
N LEU A 52 -8.03 15.23 -25.24
CA LEU A 52 -8.47 16.20 -26.24
C LEU A 52 -8.22 15.69 -27.67
N VAL A 53 -7.11 14.99 -27.89
CA VAL A 53 -6.76 14.40 -29.19
C VAL A 53 -7.61 13.16 -29.51
N CYS A 54 -7.97 12.34 -28.50
CA CYS A 54 -8.66 11.06 -28.67
C CYS A 54 -10.19 11.12 -28.57
N GLN A 55 -10.82 12.30 -28.56
CA GLN A 55 -12.26 12.52 -28.33
C GLN A 55 -13.24 11.79 -29.28
N LYS A 56 -12.77 11.10 -30.34
CA LYS A 56 -13.63 10.36 -31.28
C LYS A 56 -13.94 8.91 -30.88
N GLN A 57 -13.46 8.42 -29.72
CA GLN A 57 -13.63 7.00 -29.37
C GLN A 57 -14.94 6.74 -28.60
N LYS A 58 -15.75 5.80 -29.12
CA LYS A 58 -17.09 5.41 -28.63
C LYS A 58 -17.06 5.10 -27.12
N ARG A 59 -17.93 5.75 -26.33
CA ARG A 59 -18.13 5.45 -24.89
C ARG A 59 -18.48 3.96 -24.69
N SER A 60 -17.63 3.22 -23.98
CA SER A 60 -17.89 1.83 -23.56
C SER A 60 -18.66 1.79 -22.24
N LYS A 61 -19.26 0.64 -21.89
CA LYS A 61 -19.91 0.43 -20.58
C LYS A 61 -18.95 0.60 -19.39
N GLU A 62 -17.63 0.49 -19.59
CA GLU A 62 -16.62 0.70 -18.55
C GLU A 62 -16.55 2.18 -18.12
N SER A 63 -16.93 3.11 -19.01
CA SER A 63 -17.08 4.54 -18.70
C SER A 63 -18.06 4.79 -17.54
N ASN A 64 -19.10 3.97 -17.39
CA ASN A 64 -20.13 4.17 -16.36
C ASN A 64 -19.63 3.72 -14.99
N PHE A 65 -18.88 2.61 -14.91
CA PHE A 65 -18.26 2.14 -13.67
C PHE A 65 -17.25 3.17 -13.15
N LEU A 66 -16.45 3.73 -14.06
CA LEU A 66 -15.51 4.79 -13.71
C LEU A 66 -16.21 6.05 -13.20
N SER A 67 -17.27 6.48 -13.87
CA SER A 67 -18.02 7.67 -13.46
C SER A 67 -18.61 7.48 -12.07
N LEU A 68 -19.10 6.28 -11.75
CA LEU A 68 -19.60 5.93 -10.42
C LEU A 68 -18.48 5.98 -9.36
N LEU A 69 -17.31 5.42 -9.66
CA LEU A 69 -16.14 5.46 -8.77
C LEU A 69 -15.69 6.89 -8.48
N LEU A 70 -15.69 7.75 -9.50
CA LEU A 70 -15.35 9.17 -9.37
C LEU A 70 -16.40 9.92 -8.52
N ILE A 71 -17.68 9.67 -8.74
CA ILE A 71 -18.77 10.28 -7.94
C ILE A 71 -18.64 9.85 -6.47
N MET A 72 -18.38 8.57 -6.21
CA MET A 72 -18.14 8.07 -4.85
C MET A 72 -16.94 8.75 -4.18
N LEU A 73 -15.88 9.00 -4.96
CA LEU A 73 -14.72 9.74 -4.49
C LEU A 73 -15.05 11.18 -4.15
N LEU A 74 -15.78 11.86 -5.02
CA LEU A 74 -16.21 13.24 -4.81
C LEU A 74 -17.15 13.34 -3.60
N GLY A 75 -18.00 12.34 -3.40
CA GLY A 75 -18.83 12.19 -2.20
C GLY A 75 -17.98 12.06 -0.93
N TYR A 76 -16.95 11.19 -0.95
CA TYR A 76 -16.00 11.07 0.16
C TYR A 76 -15.31 12.39 0.47
N VAL A 77 -14.84 13.13 -0.54
CA VAL A 77 -14.24 14.47 -0.36
C VAL A 77 -15.24 15.48 0.19
N ALA A 78 -16.47 15.48 -0.31
CA ALA A 78 -17.50 16.41 0.15
C ALA A 78 -17.85 16.21 1.63
N CYS A 79 -17.92 14.94 2.10
CA CYS A 79 -18.12 14.64 3.52
C CYS A 79 -17.01 15.22 4.42
N GLN A 80 -15.81 15.42 3.86
CA GLN A 80 -14.59 15.80 4.57
C GLN A 80 -14.40 17.32 4.65
N LEU A 81 -14.90 18.04 3.65
CA LEU A 81 -14.85 19.50 3.60
C LEU A 81 -15.60 20.18 4.76
N ASN A 82 -16.48 19.45 5.46
CA ASN A 82 -17.17 19.96 6.66
C ASN A 82 -16.24 20.15 7.86
N PHE A 83 -15.01 19.60 7.83
CA PHE A 83 -14.05 19.64 8.94
C PHE A 83 -12.83 20.51 8.56
N LEU A 84 -13.04 21.82 8.50
CA LEU A 84 -12.19 22.85 7.87
C LEU A 84 -10.82 23.17 8.55
N ARG A 85 -10.35 22.42 9.55
CA ARG A 85 -9.13 22.83 10.30
C ARG A 85 -7.79 22.56 9.58
N HIS A 86 -7.74 21.64 8.61
CA HIS A 86 -6.50 21.26 7.90
C HIS A 86 -6.69 21.17 6.37
N THR A 87 -7.41 22.12 5.78
CA THR A 87 -7.83 22.09 4.37
C THR A 87 -6.69 21.89 3.37
N GLU A 88 -5.49 22.43 3.62
CA GLU A 88 -4.39 22.35 2.65
C GLU A 88 -3.78 20.94 2.53
N GLU A 89 -3.41 20.32 3.66
CA GLU A 89 -2.86 18.95 3.64
C GLU A 89 -3.92 17.94 3.20
N LEU A 90 -5.15 18.11 3.67
CA LEU A 90 -6.30 17.33 3.24
C LEU A 90 -6.49 17.40 1.71
N LEU A 91 -6.47 18.62 1.14
CA LEU A 91 -6.61 18.82 -0.30
C LEU A 91 -5.44 18.20 -1.08
N LYS A 92 -4.20 18.32 -0.61
CA LYS A 92 -3.04 17.66 -1.24
C LYS A 92 -3.24 16.14 -1.29
N ARG A 93 -3.69 15.55 -0.19
CA ARG A 93 -3.95 14.11 -0.06
C ARG A 93 -5.09 13.65 -0.97
N TYR A 94 -6.14 14.45 -1.13
CA TYR A 94 -7.24 14.15 -2.05
C TYR A 94 -6.88 14.30 -3.50
N LEU A 95 -6.19 15.39 -3.85
CA LEU A 95 -5.69 15.57 -5.20
C LEU A 95 -4.83 14.37 -5.57
N PHE A 96 -3.88 13.99 -4.70
CA PHE A 96 -3.06 12.80 -4.88
C PHE A 96 -3.89 11.52 -5.14
N PHE A 97 -4.91 11.30 -4.32
CA PHE A 97 -5.80 10.15 -4.45
C PHE A 97 -6.53 10.14 -5.79
N MET A 98 -7.17 11.26 -6.13
CA MET A 98 -7.90 11.49 -7.38
C MET A 98 -7.00 11.32 -8.59
N VAL A 99 -5.78 11.90 -8.57
CA VAL A 99 -4.84 11.76 -9.69
C VAL A 99 -4.55 10.30 -9.92
N THR A 100 -4.14 9.62 -8.87
CA THR A 100 -3.69 8.24 -8.96
C THR A 100 -4.83 7.35 -9.45
N LEU A 101 -6.04 7.54 -8.91
CA LEU A 101 -7.24 6.81 -9.34
C LEU A 101 -7.59 7.05 -10.82
N PHE A 102 -7.53 8.31 -11.23
CA PHE A 102 -7.79 8.69 -12.60
C PHE A 102 -6.72 8.13 -13.54
N SER A 103 -5.44 8.16 -13.14
CA SER A 103 -4.32 7.62 -13.91
C SER A 103 -4.49 6.14 -14.23
N ILE A 104 -5.00 5.34 -13.30
CA ILE A 104 -5.19 3.92 -13.62
C ILE A 104 -6.32 3.74 -14.59
N VAL A 105 -7.42 4.45 -14.39
CA VAL A 105 -8.57 4.19 -15.24
C VAL A 105 -8.30 4.68 -16.66
N ALA A 106 -7.55 5.77 -16.77
CA ALA A 106 -6.88 6.17 -17.98
C ALA A 106 -6.06 5.03 -18.62
N ILE A 107 -5.21 4.34 -17.85
CA ILE A 107 -4.40 3.20 -18.31
C ILE A 107 -5.27 2.03 -18.78
N ILE A 108 -6.29 1.69 -18.01
CA ILE A 108 -7.22 0.59 -18.29
C ILE A 108 -7.97 0.80 -19.59
N ASN A 109 -8.48 2.02 -19.80
CA ASN A 109 -9.28 2.35 -20.96
C ASN A 109 -8.43 2.46 -22.24
N ARG A 110 -7.10 2.35 -22.15
CA ARG A 110 -6.19 2.42 -23.29
C ARG A 110 -6.03 1.05 -23.95
N ASN A 111 -6.05 1.01 -25.29
CA ASN A 111 -5.88 -0.22 -26.08
C ASN A 111 -4.55 -0.99 -25.83
N ASN A 112 -3.54 -0.38 -25.20
CA ASN A 112 -2.25 -0.98 -24.87
C ASN A 112 -2.11 -1.41 -23.39
N SER A 113 -3.23 -1.49 -22.66
CA SER A 113 -3.29 -1.66 -21.21
C SER A 113 -2.41 -2.77 -20.64
N SER A 114 -2.22 -3.91 -21.34
CA SER A 114 -1.40 -5.02 -20.81
C SER A 114 0.09 -4.67 -20.62
N LYS A 115 0.69 -3.92 -21.54
CA LYS A 115 2.10 -3.51 -21.43
C LYS A 115 2.28 -2.47 -20.34
N ASP A 116 1.35 -1.54 -20.25
CA ASP A 116 1.35 -0.47 -19.26
C ASP A 116 1.18 -1.05 -17.85
N VAL A 117 0.21 -1.94 -17.64
CA VAL A 117 0.05 -2.63 -16.35
C VAL A 117 1.29 -3.45 -16.00
N MET A 118 1.91 -4.13 -16.98
CA MET A 118 3.16 -4.87 -16.73
C MET A 118 4.30 -3.93 -16.32
N ALA A 119 4.46 -2.80 -17.00
CA ALA A 119 5.47 -1.80 -16.66
C ALA A 119 5.24 -1.22 -15.25
N LEU A 120 3.97 -0.99 -14.88
CA LEU A 120 3.61 -0.55 -13.55
C LEU A 120 3.98 -1.59 -12.48
N LEU A 121 3.61 -2.86 -12.68
CA LEU A 121 3.97 -3.96 -11.77
C LEU A 121 5.48 -4.07 -11.57
N ILE A 122 6.25 -3.98 -12.66
CA ILE A 122 7.71 -4.01 -12.61
C ILE A 122 8.24 -2.80 -11.82
N ALA A 123 7.69 -1.61 -12.06
CA ALA A 123 8.08 -0.40 -11.35
C ALA A 123 7.80 -0.48 -9.85
N THR A 124 6.68 -1.08 -9.43
CA THR A 124 6.33 -1.31 -8.03
C THR A 124 7.29 -2.27 -7.34
N ILE A 125 7.63 -3.39 -8.01
CA ILE A 125 8.61 -4.34 -7.48
C ILE A 125 9.98 -3.66 -7.38
N PHE A 126 10.38 -2.91 -8.41
CA PHE A 126 11.65 -2.19 -8.40
C PHE A 126 11.71 -1.13 -7.30
N ALA A 127 10.63 -0.37 -7.10
CA ALA A 127 10.52 0.55 -5.97
C ALA A 127 10.66 -0.18 -4.63
N SER A 128 10.03 -1.34 -4.49
CA SER A 128 10.12 -2.16 -3.27
C SER A 128 11.53 -2.72 -3.04
N LEU A 129 12.27 -3.04 -4.11
CA LEU A 129 13.68 -3.41 -4.02
C LEU A 129 14.52 -2.23 -3.50
N VAL A 130 14.29 -1.01 -4.01
CA VAL A 130 14.97 0.20 -3.52
C VAL A 130 14.64 0.46 -2.05
N THR A 131 13.37 0.35 -1.66
CA THR A 131 12.96 0.41 -0.24
C THR A 131 13.67 -0.66 0.59
N GLY A 132 13.80 -1.89 0.07
CA GLY A 132 14.53 -2.97 0.73
C GLY A 132 16.02 -2.68 0.92
N VAL A 133 16.67 -2.02 -0.05
CA VAL A 133 18.05 -1.53 0.07
C VAL A 133 18.15 -0.47 1.17
N GLN A 134 17.20 0.48 1.25
CA GLN A 134 17.17 1.48 2.32
C GLN A 134 17.09 0.82 3.71
N PHE A 135 16.22 -0.16 3.90
CA PHE A 135 16.14 -0.92 5.17
C PHE A 135 17.44 -1.64 5.50
N LEU A 136 18.07 -2.29 4.51
CA LEU A 136 19.33 -2.98 4.70
C LEU A 136 20.45 -2.03 5.10
N LEU A 137 20.56 -0.86 4.45
CA LEU A 137 21.56 0.16 4.79
C LEU A 137 21.36 0.68 6.21
N VAL A 138 20.13 1.06 6.57
CA VAL A 138 19.81 1.52 7.94
C VAL A 138 20.14 0.41 8.94
N PHE A 139 19.75 -0.83 8.67
CA PHE A 139 20.04 -1.97 9.54
C PHE A 139 21.54 -2.14 9.77
N ILE A 140 22.37 -2.14 8.73
CA ILE A 140 23.84 -2.24 8.85
C ILE A 140 24.41 -1.09 9.69
N THR A 141 23.96 0.14 9.46
CA THR A 141 24.46 1.33 10.16
C THR A 141 23.96 1.48 11.61
N THR A 142 22.81 0.87 11.95
CA THR A 142 22.21 0.98 13.28
C THR A 142 22.55 -0.21 14.16
N VAL A 143 22.63 -1.43 13.60
CA VAL A 143 23.10 -2.62 14.34
C VAL A 143 24.53 -2.43 14.82
N SER A 144 25.37 -1.78 14.01
CA SER A 144 26.73 -1.39 14.43
C SER A 144 26.77 -0.40 15.60
N LYS A 145 25.65 0.24 15.96
CA LYS A 145 25.56 1.23 17.04
C LYS A 145 24.78 0.75 18.28
N ALA A 146 24.32 -0.51 18.30
CA ALA A 146 23.55 -1.09 19.41
C ALA A 146 22.31 -0.26 19.85
N ILE A 147 21.70 0.50 18.94
CA ILE A 147 20.56 1.37 19.28
C ILE A 147 19.25 0.60 19.16
N ASP A 148 18.36 0.81 20.14
CA ASP A 148 16.99 0.29 20.18
C ASP A 148 16.25 0.46 18.83
N ARG A 149 15.27 -0.42 18.59
CA ARG A 149 14.32 -0.40 17.46
C ARG A 149 13.72 0.97 17.06
N PRO A 150 13.52 1.98 17.94
CA PRO A 150 12.89 3.24 17.58
C PRO A 150 13.59 4.04 16.48
N LYS A 151 14.83 3.70 16.08
CA LYS A 151 15.54 4.40 15.00
C LYS A 151 15.63 3.63 13.68
N LEU A 152 14.90 2.52 13.52
CA LEU A 152 14.67 1.91 12.20
C LEU A 152 13.60 2.66 11.38
N GLU A 153 13.38 3.93 11.71
CA GLU A 153 12.74 4.91 10.84
C GLU A 153 13.65 5.09 9.62
N THR A 154 13.39 4.29 8.58
CA THR A 154 13.96 4.55 7.25
C THR A 154 13.43 5.88 6.72
N ALA A 155 13.76 6.24 5.47
CA ALA A 155 13.07 7.30 4.75
C ALA A 155 11.52 7.15 4.74
N ASN A 156 10.95 6.02 5.16
CA ASN A 156 9.50 5.89 5.29
C ASN A 156 8.95 6.27 6.68
N GLY A 157 9.81 6.59 7.67
CA GLY A 157 9.44 6.93 9.04
C GLY A 157 8.82 5.78 9.84
N ASP A 158 8.13 4.85 9.18
CA ASP A 158 7.43 3.73 9.78
C ASP A 158 7.88 2.40 9.15
N PRO A 159 8.50 1.48 9.92
CA PRO A 159 8.88 0.16 9.42
C PRO A 159 7.68 -0.66 8.92
N ASN A 160 6.46 -0.37 9.37
CA ASN A 160 5.25 -1.05 8.90
C ASN A 160 4.89 -0.64 7.47
N LEU A 161 4.99 0.65 7.14
CA LEU A 161 4.75 1.16 5.80
C LEU A 161 5.71 0.49 4.79
N GLY A 162 7.00 0.49 5.11
CA GLY A 162 8.01 -0.18 4.29
C GLY A 162 7.80 -1.69 4.19
N GLY A 163 7.45 -2.33 5.31
CA GLY A 163 7.09 -3.75 5.37
C GLY A 163 5.94 -4.09 4.42
N TRP A 164 4.88 -3.28 4.36
CA TRP A 164 3.76 -3.57 3.45
C TRP A 164 4.10 -3.37 1.98
N ILE A 165 4.87 -2.33 1.63
CA ILE A 165 5.36 -2.11 0.27
C ILE A 165 6.13 -3.37 -0.20
N ILE A 166 7.07 -3.83 0.62
CA ILE A 166 7.86 -5.03 0.33
C ILE A 166 6.99 -6.29 0.30
N GLY A 167 6.18 -6.51 1.34
CA GLY A 167 5.36 -7.71 1.53
C GLY A 167 4.29 -7.88 0.46
N SER A 168 3.72 -6.79 -0.05
CA SER A 168 2.77 -6.81 -1.17
C SER A 168 3.42 -7.05 -2.52
N SER A 169 4.69 -6.68 -2.69
CA SER A 169 5.44 -6.91 -3.93
C SER A 169 5.96 -8.34 -4.09
N ILE A 170 6.11 -9.09 -3.00
CA ILE A 170 6.53 -10.51 -3.03
C ILE A 170 5.63 -11.37 -3.93
N PRO A 171 4.29 -11.40 -3.75
CA PRO A 171 3.46 -12.23 -4.60
C PRO A 171 3.34 -11.69 -6.05
N LEU A 172 3.57 -10.39 -6.29
CA LEU A 172 3.70 -9.82 -7.63
C LEU A 172 4.98 -10.31 -8.33
N CYS A 173 6.10 -10.29 -7.61
CA CYS A 173 7.37 -10.82 -8.08
C CYS A 173 7.26 -12.30 -8.42
N LEU A 174 6.58 -13.08 -7.56
CA LEU A 174 6.30 -14.49 -7.81
C LEU A 174 5.45 -14.69 -9.08
N TYR A 175 4.42 -13.86 -9.28
CA TYR A 175 3.60 -13.90 -10.48
C TYR A 175 4.43 -13.66 -11.76
N LEU A 176 5.29 -12.64 -11.78
CA LEU A 176 6.15 -12.35 -12.93
C LEU A 176 7.16 -13.47 -13.19
N MET A 177 7.77 -14.01 -12.13
CA MET A 177 8.68 -15.16 -12.23
C MET A 177 8.04 -16.37 -12.91
N GLN A 178 6.77 -16.67 -12.61
CA GLN A 178 6.04 -17.79 -13.20
C GLN A 178 5.70 -17.57 -14.68
N ARG A 179 5.57 -16.31 -15.10
CA ARG A 179 5.21 -15.94 -16.48
C ARG A 179 6.40 -15.79 -17.41
N CYS A 180 7.59 -15.47 -16.89
CA CYS A 180 8.79 -15.38 -17.70
C CYS A 180 9.18 -16.74 -18.31
N ARG A 181 9.59 -16.77 -19.58
CA ARG A 181 10.13 -17.99 -20.20
C ARG A 181 11.65 -18.12 -20.08
N SER A 182 12.37 -17.00 -20.16
CA SER A 182 13.82 -16.97 -20.06
C SER A 182 14.32 -17.45 -18.69
N LYS A 183 15.26 -18.40 -18.69
CA LYS A 183 15.90 -18.90 -17.45
C LYS A 183 16.64 -17.78 -16.71
N VAL A 184 17.28 -16.87 -17.44
CA VAL A 184 17.98 -15.71 -16.87
C VAL A 184 16.99 -14.76 -16.20
N ALA A 185 15.87 -14.46 -16.87
CA ALA A 185 14.83 -13.63 -16.28
C ALA A 185 14.22 -14.29 -15.03
N LYS A 186 13.98 -15.60 -15.06
CA LYS A 186 13.53 -16.35 -13.87
C LYS A 186 14.52 -16.26 -12.71
N LEU A 187 15.81 -16.41 -12.99
CA LEU A 187 16.86 -16.27 -11.98
C LEU A 187 16.87 -14.85 -11.38
N ALA A 188 16.76 -13.82 -12.22
CA ALA A 188 16.67 -12.44 -11.76
C ALA A 188 15.47 -12.21 -10.82
N TRP A 189 14.27 -12.72 -11.19
CA TRP A 189 13.10 -12.64 -10.33
C TRP A 189 13.22 -13.46 -9.04
N LEU A 190 13.88 -14.61 -9.08
CA LEU A 190 14.17 -15.41 -7.88
C LEU A 190 15.07 -14.63 -6.92
N LEU A 191 16.13 -14.00 -7.42
CA LEU A 191 17.02 -13.16 -6.61
C LEU A 191 16.28 -11.94 -6.04
N ALA A 192 15.44 -11.28 -6.83
CA ALA A 192 14.60 -10.20 -6.37
C ALA A 192 13.63 -10.66 -5.26
N LEU A 193 13.00 -11.82 -5.44
CA LEU A 193 12.09 -12.41 -4.44
C LEU A 193 12.80 -12.70 -3.11
N LEU A 194 13.97 -13.34 -3.17
CA LEU A 194 14.80 -13.63 -1.99
C LEU A 194 15.23 -12.35 -1.28
N PHE A 195 15.62 -11.33 -2.05
CA PHE A 195 15.96 -10.03 -1.50
C PHE A 195 14.77 -9.34 -0.82
N LEU A 196 13.59 -9.33 -1.44
CA LEU A 196 12.38 -8.77 -0.82
C LEU A 196 12.03 -9.49 0.49
N ILE A 197 12.15 -10.82 0.55
CA ILE A 197 11.93 -11.59 1.79
C ILE A 197 12.94 -11.18 2.86
N LEU A 198 14.22 -11.07 2.51
CA LEU A 198 15.26 -10.63 3.44
C LEU A 198 15.00 -9.21 3.96
N SER A 199 14.66 -8.28 3.07
CA SER A 199 14.30 -6.91 3.45
C SER A 199 13.06 -6.88 4.36
N LEU A 200 12.06 -7.72 4.08
CA LEU A 200 10.87 -7.84 4.93
C LEU A 200 11.23 -8.30 6.36
N LEU A 201 12.16 -9.24 6.50
CA LEU A 201 12.66 -9.69 7.82
C LEU A 201 13.32 -8.55 8.59
N ILE A 202 14.09 -7.72 7.89
CA ILE A 202 14.78 -6.55 8.46
C ILE A 202 13.79 -5.46 8.91
N THR A 203 12.59 -5.38 8.31
CA THR A 203 11.57 -4.42 8.77
C THR A 203 11.02 -4.74 10.15
N PHE A 204 11.12 -6.00 10.60
CA PHE A 204 10.51 -6.49 11.83
C PHE A 204 9.00 -6.25 11.96
N SER A 205 8.29 -5.98 10.85
CA SER A 205 6.85 -5.73 10.84
C SER A 205 6.04 -7.03 10.76
N ARG A 206 5.52 -7.48 11.90
CA ARG A 206 4.68 -8.71 11.99
C ARG A 206 3.43 -8.64 11.11
N SER A 207 2.81 -7.46 11.01
CA SER A 207 1.64 -7.26 10.16
C SER A 207 2.01 -7.48 8.71
N ALA A 208 3.16 -7.00 8.25
CA ALA A 208 3.61 -7.22 6.88
C ALA A 208 3.90 -8.68 6.53
N PHE A 209 4.41 -9.48 7.48
CA PHE A 209 4.48 -10.93 7.33
C PHE A 209 3.10 -11.57 7.16
N LEU A 210 2.14 -11.16 7.99
CA LEU A 210 0.77 -11.66 7.88
C LEU A 210 0.15 -11.31 6.53
N VAL A 211 0.35 -10.08 6.02
CA VAL A 211 -0.03 -9.68 4.66
C VAL A 211 0.59 -10.61 3.63
N MET A 212 1.91 -10.84 3.69
CA MET A 212 2.59 -11.70 2.72
C MET A 212 2.03 -13.12 2.76
N VAL A 213 1.90 -13.72 3.94
CA VAL A 213 1.39 -15.09 4.13
C VAL A 213 -0.02 -15.24 3.58
N LEU A 214 -0.93 -14.35 3.97
CA LEU A 214 -2.31 -14.40 3.50
C LEU A 214 -2.41 -14.14 1.99
N SER A 215 -1.58 -13.24 1.44
CA SER A 215 -1.49 -13.02 -0.01
C SER A 215 -1.09 -14.30 -0.74
N LEU A 216 -0.08 -15.00 -0.23
CA LEU A 216 0.40 -16.26 -0.81
C LEU A 216 -0.62 -17.39 -0.67
N LEU A 217 -1.30 -17.50 0.48
CA LEU A 217 -2.35 -18.48 0.71
C LEU A 217 -3.54 -18.26 -0.23
N LEU A 218 -4.04 -17.04 -0.36
CA LEU A 218 -5.10 -16.74 -1.32
C LEU A 218 -4.65 -17.01 -2.74
N SER A 219 -3.40 -16.66 -3.07
CA SER A 219 -2.82 -16.96 -4.37
C SER A 219 -2.82 -18.48 -4.64
N SER A 220 -2.51 -19.30 -3.64
CA SER A 220 -2.52 -20.76 -3.78
C SER A 220 -3.88 -21.34 -4.20
N LEU A 221 -4.98 -20.72 -3.76
CA LEU A 221 -6.34 -21.18 -4.09
C LEU A 221 -6.63 -21.12 -5.60
N PHE A 222 -5.96 -20.24 -6.32
CA PHE A 222 -6.20 -20.04 -7.76
C PHE A 222 -5.21 -20.79 -8.64
N THR A 223 -4.13 -21.37 -8.09
CA THR A 223 -3.12 -22.09 -8.88
C THR A 223 -2.49 -23.26 -8.13
N LYS A 224 -2.71 -24.49 -8.63
CA LYS A 224 -2.17 -25.74 -8.04
C LYS A 224 -0.64 -25.74 -7.86
N LYS A 225 0.10 -25.08 -8.76
CA LYS A 225 1.58 -25.02 -8.71
C LYS A 225 2.13 -23.98 -7.73
N SER A 226 1.36 -22.94 -7.40
CA SER A 226 1.82 -21.93 -6.44
C SER A 226 1.58 -22.37 -5.00
N ALA A 227 0.66 -23.32 -4.75
CA ALA A 227 0.36 -23.81 -3.42
C ALA A 227 1.54 -24.42 -2.69
N LEU A 228 2.34 -25.25 -3.37
CA LEU A 228 3.53 -25.85 -2.75
C LEU A 228 4.59 -24.81 -2.42
N LEU A 229 4.83 -23.86 -3.33
CA LEU A 229 5.82 -22.80 -3.13
C LEU A 229 5.34 -21.79 -2.08
N ALA A 230 4.06 -21.45 -2.07
CA ALA A 230 3.43 -20.65 -1.03
C ALA A 230 3.55 -21.34 0.33
N CYS A 231 3.22 -22.63 0.43
CA CYS A 231 3.42 -23.40 1.66
C CYS A 231 4.88 -23.43 2.09
N LEU A 232 5.83 -23.61 1.18
CA LEU A 232 7.26 -23.58 1.52
C LEU A 232 7.71 -22.20 2.01
N LEU A 233 7.27 -21.13 1.34
CA LEU A 233 7.60 -19.75 1.75
C LEU A 233 6.94 -19.37 3.06
N VAL A 234 5.69 -19.77 3.29
CA VAL A 234 4.96 -19.57 4.54
C VAL A 234 5.62 -20.37 5.66
N THR A 235 5.92 -21.65 5.44
CA THR A 235 6.62 -22.49 6.43
C THR A 235 8.01 -21.96 6.72
N ALA A 236 8.76 -21.49 5.71
CA ALA A 236 10.06 -20.87 5.91
C ALA A 236 9.96 -19.55 6.66
N ALA A 237 8.97 -18.70 6.34
CA ALA A 237 8.74 -17.44 7.05
C ALA A 237 8.30 -17.67 8.49
N VAL A 238 7.37 -18.60 8.72
CA VAL A 238 6.92 -19.01 10.06
C VAL A 238 8.07 -19.65 10.81
N ALA A 239 8.84 -20.55 10.20
CA ALA A 239 10.04 -21.11 10.81
C ALA A 239 11.10 -20.04 11.09
N LEU A 240 11.26 -19.02 10.25
CA LEU A 240 12.18 -17.90 10.55
C LEU A 240 11.68 -17.00 11.69
N VAL A 241 10.37 -16.89 11.87
CA VAL A 241 9.77 -16.14 12.99
C VAL A 241 9.76 -16.96 14.28
N VAL A 242 9.55 -18.28 14.19
CA VAL A 242 9.40 -19.22 15.32
C VAL A 242 10.75 -19.83 15.72
N VAL A 243 11.54 -20.26 14.74
CA VAL A 243 12.90 -20.84 14.84
C VAL A 243 13.95 -19.76 14.65
N ASN A 244 13.78 -18.58 15.24
CA ASN A 244 14.92 -17.71 15.55
C ASN A 244 15.16 -17.69 17.06
N PRO A 245 15.73 -18.78 17.65
CA PRO A 245 16.06 -18.87 19.07
C PRO A 245 17.59 -18.74 19.30
N THR A 246 18.38 -18.33 18.32
CA THR A 246 19.85 -18.43 18.37
C THR A 246 20.53 -17.11 18.04
N ASN A 247 20.76 -16.32 19.09
CA ASN A 247 22.12 -16.15 19.58
C ASN A 247 22.00 -16.05 21.09
N SER A 248 22.78 -16.83 21.83
CA SER A 248 22.91 -16.77 23.29
C SER A 248 23.27 -15.36 23.79
N GLU A 249 23.80 -14.49 22.92
CA GLU A 249 24.04 -13.06 23.18
C GLU A 249 22.76 -12.20 23.14
N ARG A 250 21.65 -12.74 22.62
CA ARG A 250 20.31 -12.16 22.82
C ARG A 250 19.70 -12.50 24.16
N VAL A 251 20.30 -13.37 25.00
CA VAL A 251 19.82 -13.49 26.38
C VAL A 251 20.08 -12.18 27.13
N ASP A 252 21.16 -11.46 26.84
CA ASP A 252 21.38 -10.12 27.41
C ASP A 252 20.54 -9.03 26.73
N PHE A 253 20.33 -9.12 25.41
CA PHE A 253 19.37 -8.25 24.73
C PHE A 253 17.94 -8.47 25.26
N LEU A 254 17.49 -9.72 25.41
CA LEU A 254 16.21 -10.12 26.02
C LEU A 254 16.19 -9.90 27.53
N ASN A 255 17.30 -9.69 28.24
CA ASN A 255 17.30 -9.32 29.65
C ASN A 255 17.12 -7.81 29.82
N ILE A 256 17.74 -6.98 28.97
CA ILE A 256 17.41 -5.56 28.81
C ILE A 256 15.94 -5.38 28.40
N PHE A 257 15.43 -6.33 27.61
CA PHE A 257 14.04 -6.43 27.19
C PHE A 257 13.15 -7.27 28.16
N LYS A 258 13.62 -8.01 29.15
CA LYS A 258 12.71 -8.75 30.06
C LYS A 258 12.18 -7.84 31.14
N GLU A 259 12.99 -6.87 31.58
CA GLU A 259 12.53 -5.82 32.47
C GLU A 259 11.76 -4.71 31.74
N ARG A 260 12.00 -4.48 30.43
CA ARG A 260 11.25 -3.48 29.64
C ARG A 260 10.18 -4.01 28.68
N THR A 261 10.35 -5.11 27.93
CA THR A 261 9.34 -5.63 26.99
C THR A 261 8.23 -6.47 27.57
N VAL A 262 8.32 -7.10 28.74
CA VAL A 262 7.07 -7.71 29.29
C VAL A 262 6.05 -6.59 29.54
N VAL A 263 6.51 -5.44 30.03
CA VAL A 263 5.67 -4.25 30.19
C VAL A 263 5.38 -3.52 28.86
N VAL A 264 6.38 -3.33 27.98
CA VAL A 264 6.21 -2.55 26.73
C VAL A 264 5.49 -3.33 25.62
N LEU A 265 5.63 -4.66 25.54
CA LEU A 265 4.89 -5.47 24.57
C LEU A 265 3.41 -5.53 24.94
N ASP A 266 3.11 -5.64 26.23
CA ASP A 266 1.76 -5.49 26.77
C ASP A 266 1.23 -4.08 26.52
N GLN A 267 2.03 -3.02 26.72
CA GLN A 267 1.60 -1.65 26.43
C GLN A 267 1.25 -1.44 24.96
N ALA A 268 2.08 -1.83 24.00
CA ALA A 268 1.78 -1.62 22.58
C ALA A 268 0.57 -2.45 22.11
N TYR A 269 0.40 -3.66 22.63
CA TYR A 269 -0.77 -4.50 22.35
C TYR A 269 -2.03 -3.93 23.00
N ASN A 270 -2.00 -3.66 24.31
CA ASN A 270 -3.11 -3.07 25.06
C ASN A 270 -3.50 -1.72 24.48
N PHE A 271 -2.52 -0.93 24.04
CA PHE A 271 -2.78 0.33 23.38
C PHE A 271 -3.57 0.14 22.08
N ARG A 272 -3.22 -0.85 21.24
CA ARG A 272 -3.98 -1.14 20.01
C ARG A 272 -5.39 -1.63 20.30
N VAL A 273 -5.54 -2.50 21.31
CA VAL A 273 -6.86 -2.99 21.72
C VAL A 273 -7.71 -1.82 22.22
N GLN A 274 -7.13 -0.96 23.06
CA GLN A 274 -7.79 0.23 23.58
C GLN A 274 -8.12 1.24 22.48
N SER A 275 -7.20 1.53 21.56
CA SER A 275 -7.45 2.49 20.49
C SER A 275 -8.52 2.01 19.51
N ILE A 276 -8.58 0.70 19.25
CA ILE A 276 -9.69 0.10 18.49
C ILE A 276 -11.00 0.22 19.28
N ALA A 277 -11.00 -0.08 20.58
CA ALA A 277 -12.19 0.03 21.42
C ALA A 277 -12.74 1.46 21.44
N THR A 278 -11.87 2.46 21.63
CA THR A 278 -12.24 3.87 21.57
C THR A 278 -12.70 4.30 20.18
N GLY A 279 -12.10 3.77 19.11
CA GLY A 279 -12.63 3.95 17.77
C GLY A 279 -14.06 3.43 17.61
N MET A 280 -14.38 2.29 18.23
CA MET A 280 -15.76 1.77 18.26
C MET A 280 -16.71 2.66 19.08
N GLU A 281 -16.22 3.28 20.15
CA GLU A 281 -16.98 4.28 20.92
C GLU A 281 -17.29 5.52 20.08
N PHE A 282 -16.33 6.03 19.28
CA PHE A 282 -16.57 7.12 18.33
C PHE A 282 -17.64 6.77 17.30
N ILE A 283 -17.63 5.54 16.77
CA ILE A 283 -18.65 5.07 15.83
C ILE A 283 -20.03 5.03 16.49
N ALA A 284 -20.11 4.62 17.75
CA ALA A 284 -21.37 4.55 18.48
C ALA A 284 -21.92 5.95 18.82
N GLU A 285 -21.05 6.89 19.21
CA GLU A 285 -21.44 8.25 19.60
C GLU A 285 -21.71 9.17 18.40
N PHE A 286 -20.96 9.00 17.30
CA PHE A 286 -21.05 9.83 16.09
C PHE A 286 -21.36 9.00 14.82
N PRO A 287 -22.49 8.25 14.78
CA PRO A 287 -22.69 7.19 13.80
C PRO A 287 -22.83 7.66 12.35
N LEU A 288 -23.37 8.86 12.09
CA LEU A 288 -23.67 9.31 10.72
C LEU A 288 -22.46 9.94 10.03
N PHE A 289 -21.79 10.86 10.71
CA PHE A 289 -20.72 11.69 10.14
C PHE A 289 -19.36 11.53 10.83
N GLY A 290 -19.30 10.73 11.90
CA GLY A 290 -18.08 10.54 12.66
C GLY A 290 -17.65 11.77 13.43
N VAL A 291 -16.48 11.68 14.05
CA VAL A 291 -15.87 12.76 14.84
C VAL A 291 -15.21 13.85 13.98
N GLY A 292 -15.12 13.63 12.67
CA GLY A 292 -14.36 14.45 11.76
C GLY A 292 -12.95 13.90 11.51
N TYR A 293 -12.42 14.21 10.34
CA TYR A 293 -11.13 13.68 9.90
C TYR A 293 -9.95 14.19 10.73
N GLU A 294 -9.07 13.24 11.04
CA GLU A 294 -7.95 13.37 11.97
C GLU A 294 -8.34 13.87 13.36
N GLN A 295 -9.64 14.02 13.67
CA GLN A 295 -10.10 14.40 15.00
C GLN A 295 -10.05 13.21 15.96
N SER A 296 -10.01 11.97 15.46
CA SER A 296 -9.93 10.78 16.32
C SER A 296 -8.68 10.80 17.19
N ALA A 297 -7.52 11.21 16.64
CA ALA A 297 -6.27 11.33 17.38
C ALA A 297 -6.33 12.43 18.47
N TYR A 298 -7.04 13.52 18.22
CA TYR A 298 -7.24 14.60 19.20
C TYR A 298 -8.17 14.16 20.34
N LEU A 299 -9.28 13.50 19.99
CA LEU A 299 -10.29 13.06 20.94
C LEU A 299 -9.84 11.86 21.77
N MET A 300 -8.91 11.03 21.27
CA MET A 300 -8.41 9.84 21.96
C MET A 300 -7.99 10.15 23.42
N ASN A 301 -7.33 11.29 23.65
CA ASN A 301 -6.89 11.69 25.01
C ASN A 301 -8.06 11.81 26.00
N ARG A 302 -9.24 12.23 25.53
CA ARG A 302 -10.44 12.35 26.38
C ARG A 302 -10.99 11.00 26.83
N TYR A 303 -10.89 9.97 25.99
CA TYR A 303 -11.48 8.66 26.25
C TYR A 303 -10.52 7.74 27.00
N VAL A 304 -9.22 7.88 26.75
CA VAL A 304 -8.20 7.07 27.41
C VAL A 304 -7.84 7.62 28.81
N GLY A 305 -8.35 8.80 29.19
CA GLY A 305 -8.16 9.38 30.52
C GLY A 305 -6.73 9.84 30.81
N MET A 306 -5.88 9.89 29.77
CA MET A 306 -4.55 10.47 29.87
C MET A 306 -4.71 11.98 29.69
N GLY A 307 -4.23 12.76 30.68
CA GLY A 307 -4.41 14.21 30.71
C GLY A 307 -3.97 14.93 29.42
N PRO A 308 -4.25 16.25 29.29
CA PRO A 308 -4.10 17.03 28.04
C PRO A 308 -2.65 17.16 27.52
N THR A 309 -1.69 16.49 28.12
CA THR A 309 -0.28 16.58 27.79
C THR A 309 0.10 15.44 26.86
N ILE A 310 0.44 15.83 25.62
CA ILE A 310 1.24 15.12 24.60
C ILE A 310 0.41 14.66 23.39
N HIS A 311 0.54 15.41 22.30
CA HIS A 311 0.37 14.92 20.93
C HIS A 311 1.45 13.88 20.64
N ASN A 312 1.21 12.64 21.05
CA ASN A 312 2.01 11.53 20.57
C ASN A 312 1.24 10.90 19.41
N ASP A 313 1.84 10.86 18.23
CA ASP A 313 1.40 10.06 17.07
C ASP A 313 1.18 8.58 17.43
N SER A 314 1.68 8.17 18.60
CA SER A 314 1.38 6.90 19.25
C SER A 314 -0.11 6.68 19.55
N TYR A 315 -0.98 7.70 19.50
CA TYR A 315 -2.38 7.61 19.91
C TYR A 315 -3.41 7.45 18.77
N ALA A 316 -2.98 7.07 17.57
CA ALA A 316 -3.89 6.80 16.46
C ALA A 316 -4.66 5.46 16.64
N ILE A 317 -5.91 5.42 16.18
CA ILE A 317 -6.65 4.15 16.05
C ILE A 317 -5.92 3.29 15.02
N HIS A 318 -5.35 2.15 15.43
CA HIS A 318 -4.53 1.30 14.56
C HIS A 318 -5.36 0.31 13.71
N ASN A 319 -6.47 0.77 13.14
CA ASN A 319 -7.30 0.02 12.20
C ASN A 319 -8.00 0.99 11.23
N GLY A 320 -7.63 0.94 9.96
CA GLY A 320 -8.10 1.87 8.92
C GLY A 320 -9.61 1.78 8.65
N VAL A 321 -10.23 0.61 8.82
CA VAL A 321 -11.69 0.48 8.73
C VAL A 321 -12.33 1.20 9.91
N VAL A 322 -11.85 0.94 11.14
CA VAL A 322 -12.39 1.61 12.33
C VAL A 322 -12.17 3.11 12.25
N VAL A 323 -11.01 3.58 11.79
CA VAL A 323 -10.74 5.02 11.54
C VAL A 323 -11.74 5.60 10.56
N ALA A 324 -11.95 4.96 9.40
CA ALA A 324 -12.85 5.48 8.38
C ALA A 324 -14.27 5.66 8.91
N PHE A 325 -14.77 4.70 9.71
CA PHE A 325 -16.09 4.81 10.34
C PHE A 325 -16.11 5.76 11.53
N ALA A 326 -15.06 5.79 12.35
CA ALA A 326 -14.99 6.66 13.52
C ALA A 326 -14.93 8.13 13.12
N GLU A 327 -14.12 8.46 12.10
CA GLU A 327 -13.92 9.84 11.66
C GLU A 327 -15.00 10.34 10.70
N LEU A 328 -15.59 9.45 9.89
CA LEU A 328 -16.49 9.85 8.79
C LEU A 328 -17.91 9.29 8.91
N GLY A 329 -18.15 8.55 9.98
CA GLY A 329 -19.41 7.87 10.24
C GLY A 329 -19.68 6.77 9.22
N ILE A 330 -20.89 6.22 9.29
CA ILE A 330 -21.36 5.17 8.39
C ILE A 330 -21.38 5.64 6.93
N ILE A 331 -21.66 6.93 6.68
CA ILE A 331 -21.74 7.46 5.31
C ILE A 331 -20.34 7.43 4.67
N GLY A 332 -19.35 8.06 5.31
CA GLY A 332 -17.99 8.08 4.79
C GLY A 332 -17.30 6.71 4.86
N GLY A 333 -17.56 5.93 5.93
CA GLY A 333 -17.10 4.55 6.07
C GLY A 333 -17.61 3.62 4.96
N MET A 334 -18.86 3.80 4.50
CA MET A 334 -19.39 3.05 3.35
C MET A 334 -18.77 3.51 2.03
N PHE A 335 -18.54 4.81 1.83
CA PHE A 335 -17.78 5.28 0.66
C PHE A 335 -16.35 4.75 0.64
N TYR A 336 -15.76 4.53 1.81
CA TYR A 336 -14.50 3.82 1.95
C TYR A 336 -14.64 2.34 1.57
N LEU A 337 -15.61 1.58 2.12
CA LEU A 337 -15.72 0.12 1.90
C LEU A 337 -16.28 -0.33 0.55
N ILE A 338 -17.26 0.38 -0.02
CA ILE A 338 -17.98 -0.07 -1.23
C ILE A 338 -17.04 -0.30 -2.43
N PRO A 339 -16.07 0.58 -2.75
CA PRO A 339 -15.13 0.33 -3.83
C PRO A 339 -14.43 -1.01 -3.71
N PHE A 340 -14.07 -1.43 -2.49
CA PHE A 340 -13.47 -2.74 -2.25
C PHE A 340 -14.42 -3.89 -2.54
N VAL A 341 -15.64 -3.83 -2.02
CA VAL A 341 -16.65 -4.87 -2.25
C VAL A 341 -16.94 -5.00 -3.74
N MET A 342 -17.08 -3.87 -4.45
CA MET A 342 -17.29 -3.85 -5.89
C MET A 342 -16.12 -4.51 -6.63
N VAL A 343 -14.90 -4.15 -6.25
CA VAL A 343 -13.66 -4.64 -6.84
C VAL A 343 -13.49 -6.15 -6.60
N VAL A 344 -13.76 -6.65 -5.39
CA VAL A 344 -13.76 -8.09 -5.08
C VAL A 344 -14.88 -8.83 -5.80
N ALA A 345 -16.11 -8.34 -5.74
CA ALA A 345 -17.27 -8.97 -6.37
C ALA A 345 -17.09 -9.05 -7.89
N TRP A 346 -16.65 -7.97 -8.52
CA TRP A 346 -16.38 -7.92 -9.96
C TRP A 346 -15.34 -8.96 -10.37
N SER A 347 -14.27 -9.09 -9.59
CA SER A 347 -13.20 -10.06 -9.82
C SER A 347 -13.63 -11.51 -9.70
N ILE A 348 -14.45 -11.82 -8.69
CA ILE A 348 -15.06 -13.15 -8.52
C ILE A 348 -15.98 -13.46 -9.71
N CYS A 349 -16.88 -12.52 -10.06
CA CYS A 349 -17.82 -12.68 -11.17
C CYS A 349 -17.12 -12.92 -12.52
N ARG A 350 -15.94 -12.34 -12.71
CA ARG A 350 -15.12 -12.49 -13.93
C ARG A 350 -14.22 -13.72 -13.92
N LYS A 351 -14.21 -14.53 -12.86
CA LYS A 351 -13.29 -15.69 -12.68
C LYS A 351 -11.82 -15.31 -12.95
N GLN A 352 -11.43 -14.10 -12.57
CA GLN A 352 -10.12 -13.59 -12.94
C GLN A 352 -8.98 -14.35 -12.25
N SER A 353 -7.84 -14.39 -12.93
CA SER A 353 -6.67 -15.19 -12.55
C SER A 353 -6.01 -14.76 -11.24
N LEU A 354 -5.22 -15.65 -10.64
CA LEU A 354 -4.25 -15.47 -9.55
C LEU A 354 -3.84 -14.02 -9.19
N LEU A 355 -3.36 -13.27 -10.20
CA LEU A 355 -2.92 -11.88 -10.10
C LEU A 355 -3.95 -11.00 -9.40
N MET A 356 -5.21 -11.22 -9.73
CA MET A 356 -6.35 -10.51 -9.19
C MET A 356 -6.49 -10.68 -7.68
N ALA A 357 -6.50 -11.93 -7.22
CA ALA A 357 -6.71 -12.24 -5.81
C ALA A 357 -5.55 -11.72 -4.96
N THR A 358 -4.34 -11.83 -5.47
CA THR A 358 -3.12 -11.27 -4.86
C THR A 358 -3.22 -9.75 -4.71
N LEU A 359 -3.65 -9.07 -5.77
CA LEU A 359 -3.77 -7.62 -5.83
C LEU A 359 -4.89 -7.13 -4.90
N LEU A 360 -6.09 -7.69 -5.04
CA LEU A 360 -7.22 -7.42 -4.15
C LEU A 360 -6.85 -7.52 -2.69
N PHE A 361 -6.13 -8.59 -2.34
CA PHE A 361 -5.73 -8.82 -0.97
C PHE A 361 -4.62 -7.87 -0.49
N SER A 362 -3.61 -7.59 -1.32
CA SER A 362 -2.56 -6.62 -0.95
C SER A 362 -3.13 -5.23 -0.71
N VAL A 363 -4.17 -4.86 -1.45
CA VAL A 363 -4.93 -3.61 -1.23
C VAL A 363 -5.76 -3.64 0.04
N LEU A 364 -6.54 -4.70 0.27
CA LEU A 364 -7.32 -4.85 1.49
C LEU A 364 -6.42 -4.73 2.73
N MET A 365 -5.25 -5.37 2.70
CA MET A 365 -4.31 -5.32 3.81
C MET A 365 -3.64 -3.96 3.99
N GLN A 366 -3.23 -3.28 2.91
CA GLN A 366 -2.64 -1.95 3.01
C GLN A 366 -3.61 -0.90 3.56
N MET A 367 -4.90 -1.10 3.37
CA MET A 367 -5.92 -0.13 3.76
C MET A 367 -6.42 -0.36 5.20
N THR A 368 -6.13 -1.51 5.82
CA THR A 368 -6.35 -1.72 7.28
C THR A 368 -5.49 -0.84 8.19
N VAL A 369 -4.62 0.03 7.65
CA VAL A 369 -3.83 0.98 8.44
C VAL A 369 -4.20 2.42 8.08
N PRO A 370 -4.27 3.35 9.05
CA PRO A 370 -4.84 4.68 8.87
C PRO A 370 -4.15 5.58 7.84
N MET A 371 -2.95 5.22 7.35
CA MET A 371 -2.23 6.03 6.36
C MET A 371 -2.73 5.75 4.94
N ALA A 372 -3.99 6.06 4.65
CA ALA A 372 -4.58 5.99 3.30
C ALA A 372 -3.75 6.69 2.19
N TYR A 373 -2.80 7.56 2.56
CA TYR A 373 -1.96 8.39 1.70
C TYR A 373 -0.94 7.63 0.85
N SER A 374 -0.30 6.59 1.40
CA SER A 374 0.81 5.89 0.72
C SER A 374 0.35 4.79 -0.25
N TYR A 375 -0.89 4.34 -0.10
CA TYR A 375 -1.36 3.05 -0.64
C TYR A 375 -2.31 3.18 -1.82
N VAL A 376 -2.69 4.40 -2.18
CA VAL A 376 -3.51 4.68 -3.36
C VAL A 376 -2.89 4.07 -4.60
N SER A 377 -1.58 4.17 -4.72
CA SER A 377 -0.85 3.72 -5.89
C SER A 377 -0.78 2.18 -6.01
N TYR A 378 -1.06 1.46 -4.92
CA TYR A 378 -1.34 0.03 -4.93
C TYR A 378 -2.81 -0.24 -5.25
N PHE A 379 -3.77 0.41 -4.60
CA PHE A 379 -5.21 0.34 -4.98
C PHE A 379 -5.39 0.53 -6.49
N ALA A 380 -4.59 1.42 -7.02
CA ALA A 380 -4.41 1.73 -8.40
C ALA A 380 -3.93 0.57 -9.26
N LEU A 381 -2.75 0.01 -8.96
CA LEU A 381 -2.24 -1.21 -9.62
C LEU A 381 -3.28 -2.32 -9.67
N VAL A 382 -4.03 -2.47 -8.58
CA VAL A 382 -5.06 -3.49 -8.43
C VAL A 382 -6.22 -3.22 -9.37
N LEU A 383 -6.79 -2.01 -9.36
CA LEU A 383 -7.85 -1.62 -10.30
C LEU A 383 -7.40 -1.80 -11.77
N GLY A 384 -6.13 -1.50 -12.04
CA GLY A 384 -5.51 -1.61 -13.37
C GLY A 384 -5.42 -3.05 -13.86
N ALA A 385 -4.92 -3.93 -13.01
CA ALA A 385 -4.87 -5.35 -13.31
C ALA A 385 -6.25 -6.01 -13.34
N ILE A 386 -7.19 -5.47 -12.55
CA ILE A 386 -8.59 -5.87 -12.53
C ILE A 386 -9.20 -5.65 -13.89
N LEU A 387 -9.20 -4.40 -14.34
CA LEU A 387 -9.96 -4.01 -15.51
C LEU A 387 -9.28 -4.41 -16.83
N LEU A 388 -8.16 -5.13 -16.79
CA LEU A 388 -7.58 -5.78 -17.97
C LEU A 388 -8.57 -6.82 -18.53
N PRO A 389 -9.00 -6.69 -19.79
CA PRO A 389 -9.91 -7.65 -20.38
C PRO A 389 -9.32 -9.07 -20.49
N ASP A 390 -10.15 -10.09 -20.28
CA ASP A 390 -9.80 -11.52 -20.38
C ASP A 390 -9.21 -11.93 -21.74
N HIS A 391 -9.44 -11.14 -22.80
CA HIS A 391 -8.88 -11.38 -24.13
C HIS A 391 -7.41 -10.95 -24.27
N LEU A 392 -6.88 -10.15 -23.32
CA LEU A 392 -5.45 -9.91 -23.14
C LEU A 392 -4.81 -11.03 -22.29
N LYS A 393 -5.25 -12.27 -22.45
CA LYS A 393 -4.38 -13.44 -22.22
C LYS A 393 -3.10 -13.14 -22.98
N LEU A 394 -2.08 -12.66 -22.26
CA LEU A 394 -0.73 -12.39 -22.74
C LEU A 394 -0.40 -13.48 -23.74
N GLN A 395 -0.53 -13.17 -25.03
CA GLN A 395 -0.23 -14.11 -26.09
C GLN A 395 1.26 -14.36 -26.00
N GLU A 396 1.63 -15.43 -25.30
CA GLU A 396 2.74 -16.34 -25.54
C GLU A 396 4.05 -15.78 -26.13
N LYS A 397 4.44 -14.53 -25.88
CA LYS A 397 5.66 -13.94 -26.45
C LYS A 397 6.68 -13.40 -25.45
N PHE A 398 6.46 -13.57 -24.15
CA PHE A 398 7.44 -13.24 -23.10
C PHE A 398 7.98 -14.49 -22.41
#